data_AF-A0A085MRB3-F1
#
_entry.id   AF-A0A085MRB3-F1
#
_cell.length_a   1.000
_cell.length_b   1.000
_cell.length_c   1.000
_cell.angle_alpha   90.00
_cell.angle_beta   90.00
_cell.angle_gamma   90.00
#
_symmetry.space_group_name_H-M   'P 1'
#
loop_
_entity.id
_entity.type
_entity.pdbx_description
1 polymer ?
#
loop_
_entity_poly.entity_id
_entity_poly.type
_entity_poly.pdbx_seq_one_letter_code
_entity_poly.pdbx_strand_id
1 'polypeptide(L)' 'MSTVTSEVRELLQQQSESLQATLEMLKVLLSPKTTDNRQPSLDSLSNSISEFCYDPDSRNTFDAWFTRYEDIFTD' A
#
# COMPACT_ATOMS: atom_id res chain seq x y z
N MET A 1 -53.67 2.86 14.88
CA MET A 1 -52.92 1.65 14.49
C MET A 1 -52.20 1.80 13.14
N SER A 2 -52.77 2.46 12.12
CA SER A 2 -52.12 2.55 10.79
C SER A 2 -50.97 3.56 10.66
N THR A 3 -50.90 4.59 11.51
CA THR A 3 -49.84 5.62 11.45
C THR A 3 -48.49 5.11 11.95
N VAL A 4 -48.52 4.35 13.05
CA VAL A 4 -47.33 3.73 13.66
C VAL A 4 -46.61 2.80 12.68
N THR A 5 -47.36 2.09 11.83
CA THR A 5 -46.79 1.18 10.82
C THR A 5 -46.09 1.93 9.68
N SER A 6 -46.53 3.15 9.37
CA SER A 6 -45.89 4.00 8.36
C SER A 6 -44.60 4.62 8.88
N GLU A 7 -44.59 5.13 10.12
CA GLU A 7 -43.41 5.68 10.77
C GLU A 7 -42.28 4.65 10.92
N VAL A 8 -42.62 3.41 11.32
CA VAL A 8 -41.64 2.32 11.41
C VAL A 8 -41.05 1.97 10.05
N ARG A 9 -41.85 2.04 8.97
CA ARG A 9 -41.38 1.78 7.61
C ARG A 9 -40.42 2.87 7.14
N GLU A 10 -40.73 4.14 7.40
CA GLU A 10 -39.85 5.26 7.08
C GLU A 10 -38.53 5.18 7.85
N LEU A 11 -38.58 4.83 9.14
CA LEU A 11 -37.37 4.64 9.94
C LEU A 11 -36.51 3.49 9.40
N LEU A 12 -37.12 2.37 9.01
CA LEU A 12 -36.40 1.23 8.44
C LEU A 12 -35.76 1.60 7.09
N GLN A 13 -36.48 2.35 6.25
CA GLN A 13 -36.00 2.86 4.97
C GLN A 13 -34.79 3.79 5.18
N GLN A 14 -34.90 4.72 6.13
CA GLN A 14 -33.84 5.66 6.47
C GLN A 14 -32.60 4.94 7.03
N GLN A 15 -32.80 3.92 7.87
CA GLN A 15 -31.69 3.11 8.39
C GLN A 15 -30.97 2.36 7.27
N SER A 16 -31.72 1.80 6.31
CA SER A 16 -31.17 1.11 5.14
C SER A 16 -30.30 2.03 4.28
N GLU A 17 -30.79 3.23 3.99
CA GLU A 17 -30.06 4.25 3.21
C GLU A 17 -28.78 4.70 3.92
N SER A 18 -28.84 4.94 5.22
CA SER A 18 -27.67 5.31 6.02
C SER A 18 -26.62 4.20 6.05
N LEU A 19 -27.04 2.93 6.16
CA LEU A 19 -26.14 1.79 6.12
C LEU A 19 -25.46 1.69 4.74
N GLN A 20 -26.24 1.86 3.67
CA GLN A 20 -25.73 1.80 2.30
C GLN A 20 -24.70 2.90 2.02
N ALA A 21 -24.97 4.13 2.45
CA ALA A 21 -24.00 5.24 2.34
C ALA A 21 -22.70 4.97 3.10
N THR A 22 -22.80 4.37 4.30
CA THR A 22 -21.63 3.99 5.10
C THR A 22 -20.81 2.90 4.41
N LEU A 23 -21.46 1.91 3.79
CA LEU A 23 -20.80 0.85 3.05
C LEU A 23 -20.09 1.37 1.79
N GLU A 24 -20.71 2.28 1.04
CA GLU A 24 -20.06 2.91 -0.12
C GLU A 24 -18.86 3.76 0.31
N MET A 25 -18.97 4.50 1.41
CA MET A 25 -17.82 5.25 1.96
C MET A 25 -16.68 4.32 2.38
N LEU A 26 -16.99 3.21 3.08
CA LEU A 26 -15.99 2.21 3.43
C LEU A 26 -15.35 1.58 2.20
N LYS A 27 -16.13 1.29 1.15
CA LYS A 27 -15.63 0.76 -0.11
C LYS A 27 -14.69 1.72 -0.83
N VAL A 28 -14.93 3.02 -0.75
CA VAL A 28 -14.01 4.05 -1.29
C VAL A 28 -12.72 4.12 -0.47
N LEU A 29 -12.80 4.02 0.87
CA LEU A 29 -11.64 4.07 1.76
C LEU A 29 -10.79 2.79 1.71
N LEU A 30 -11.45 1.64 1.58
CA LEU A 30 -10.84 0.31 1.48
C LEU A 30 -10.47 -0.07 0.05
N SER A 31 -10.94 0.69 -0.95
CA SER A 31 -10.44 0.54 -2.30
C SER A 31 -8.94 0.72 -2.24
N PRO A 32 -8.15 -0.27 -2.72
CA PRO A 32 -6.72 -0.17 -2.68
C PRO A 32 -6.34 1.09 -3.45
N LYS A 33 -5.92 2.11 -2.71
CA LYS A 33 -5.19 3.23 -3.27
C LYS A 33 -3.96 2.57 -3.87
N THR A 34 -3.90 2.45 -5.19
CA THR A 34 -2.71 2.01 -5.90
C THR A 34 -1.67 3.12 -5.79
N THR A 35 -1.28 3.48 -4.57
CA THR A 35 0.06 3.97 -4.33
C THR A 35 0.91 2.73 -4.53
N ASP A 36 1.56 2.68 -5.69
CA ASP A 36 2.64 1.77 -6.03
C ASP A 36 3.85 2.05 -5.11
N ASN A 37 3.63 2.00 -3.80
CA ASN A 37 4.65 1.95 -2.77
C ASN A 37 4.88 0.48 -2.47
N ARG A 38 5.04 -0.33 -3.52
CA ARG A 38 5.50 -1.69 -3.37
C ARG A 38 6.97 -1.57 -3.00
N GLN A 39 7.24 -1.52 -1.70
CA GLN A 39 8.60 -1.74 -1.21
C GLN A 39 9.10 -3.01 -1.92
N PRO A 40 10.26 -2.95 -2.61
CA PRO A 40 10.77 -4.09 -3.32
C PRO A 40 10.84 -5.26 -2.34
N SER A 41 10.38 -6.43 -2.77
CA SER A 41 10.54 -7.63 -1.93
C SER A 41 12.04 -7.83 -1.66
N LEU A 42 12.37 -8.46 -0.54
CA LEU A 42 13.76 -8.76 -0.19
C LEU A 42 14.49 -9.50 -1.32
N ASP A 43 13.79 -10.40 -2.02
CA ASP A 43 14.33 -11.10 -3.19
C ASP A 43 14.62 -10.15 -4.37
N SER A 44 13.75 -9.16 -4.59
CA SER A 44 13.96 -8.15 -5.63
C SER A 44 15.12 -7.21 -5.29
N LEU A 45 15.33 -6.95 -3.99
CA LEU A 45 16.43 -6.15 -3.48
C LEU A 45 17.77 -6.89 -3.57
N SER A 46 17.77 -8.18 -3.24
CA SER A 46 18.95 -9.03 -3.41
C SER A 46 19.38 -9.11 -4.88
N ASN A 47 18.40 -9.23 -5.79
CA ASN A 47 18.66 -9.25 -7.24
C ASN A 47 19.09 -7.89 -7.82
N SER A 48 18.83 -6.77 -7.14
CA SER A 48 19.23 -5.43 -7.61
C SER A 48 20.66 -5.06 -7.21
N ILE A 49 21.23 -5.72 -6.20
CA ILE A 49 22.62 -5.56 -5.80
C ILE A 49 23.50 -6.46 -6.66
N SER A 50 24.34 -5.86 -7.49
CA SER A 50 25.34 -6.62 -8.27
C SER A 50 26.38 -7.24 -7.33
N GLU A 51 26.88 -8.44 -7.65
CA GLU A 51 27.93 -9.10 -6.87
C GLU A 51 29.23 -8.27 -6.85
N PHE A 52 29.92 -8.25 -5.71
CA PHE A 52 31.15 -7.50 -5.56
C PHE A 52 32.32 -8.22 -6.24
N CYS A 53 32.88 -7.58 -7.29
CA CYS A 53 34.07 -8.04 -7.98
C CYS A 53 35.19 -7.02 -7.78
N TYR A 54 36.28 -7.42 -7.11
CA TYR A 54 37.43 -6.55 -6.92
C TYR A 54 38.24 -6.45 -8.22
N ASP A 55 38.34 -5.23 -8.75
CA ASP A 55 39.19 -4.91 -9.89
C ASP A 55 39.91 -3.57 -9.64
N PRO A 56 41.22 -3.58 -9.36
CA PRO A 56 41.99 -2.38 -9.09
C PRO A 56 42.17 -1.50 -10.33
N ASP A 57 42.19 -2.09 -11.53
CA ASP A 57 42.41 -1.36 -12.79
C ASP A 57 41.15 -0.61 -13.22
N SER A 58 39.97 -1.20 -12.96
CA SER A 58 38.67 -0.57 -13.22
C SER A 58 38.13 0.26 -12.05
N ARG A 59 38.92 0.44 -10.97
CA ARG A 59 38.51 1.11 -9.71
C ARG A 59 37.25 0.49 -9.09
N ASN A 60 36.99 -0.79 -9.31
CA ASN A 60 35.95 -1.53 -8.61
C ASN A 60 36.48 -1.94 -7.23
N THR A 61 36.56 -0.97 -6.33
CA THR A 61 36.89 -1.17 -4.92
C THR A 61 35.63 -1.39 -4.10
N PHE A 62 35.79 -1.89 -2.87
CA PHE A 62 34.66 -2.08 -1.96
C PHE A 62 33.92 -0.76 -1.72
N ASP A 63 34.65 0.35 -1.48
CA ASP A 63 34.04 1.67 -1.29
C ASP A 63 33.17 2.08 -2.48
N ALA A 64 33.68 1.91 -3.71
CA ALA A 64 32.97 2.31 -4.92
C ALA A 64 31.72 1.45 -5.20
N TRP A 65 31.73 0.18 -4.75
CA TRP A 65 30.57 -0.70 -4.82
C TRP A 65 29.56 -0.36 -3.72
N PHE A 66 30.03 -0.16 -2.48
CA PHE A 66 29.19 0.13 -1.33
C PHE A 66 28.45 1.46 -1.49
N THR A 67 29.11 2.55 -1.93
CA THR A 67 28.45 3.85 -2.19
C THR A 67 27.27 3.74 -3.17
N ARG A 68 27.27 2.76 -4.10
CA ARG A 68 26.14 2.57 -5.03
C ARG A 68 24.90 1.96 -4.39
N TYR A 69 25.08 1.21 -3.29
CA TYR A 69 24.02 0.48 -2.62
C TYR A 69 23.84 0.93 -1.16
N GLU A 70 24.54 1.98 -0.73
CA GLU A 70 24.48 2.51 0.64
C GLU A 70 23.05 2.85 1.05
N ASP A 71 22.28 3.45 0.14
CA ASP A 71 20.86 3.77 0.32
C ASP A 71 20.00 2.54 0.66
N ILE A 72 20.39 1.36 0.18
CA ILE A 72 19.70 0.09 0.44
C ILE A 72 20.02 -0.44 1.85
N PHE A 73 21.23 -0.21 2.35
CA PHE A 73 21.67 -0.71 3.65
C PHE A 73 21.30 0.23 4.82
N THR A 74 20.89 1.47 4.52
CA THR A 74 20.76 2.56 5.51
C THR A 74 19.30 3.03 5.65
N ASP A 75 18.36 2.09 5.73
CA ASP A 75 16.94 2.33 6.06
C ASP A 75 16.76 3.09 7.40
#